data_AF-A0AAD6SPF5-F1
#
_entry.id   AF-A0AAD6SPF5-F1
#
_cell.length_a   1.000
_cell.length_b   1.000
_cell.length_c   1.000
_cell.angle_alpha   90.00
_cell.angle_beta   90.00
_cell.angle_gamma   90.00
#
_symmetry.space_group_name_H-M   'P 1'
#
loop_
_entity.id
_entity.type
_entity.pdbx_description
1 polymer ?
#
loop_
_entity_poly.entity_id
_entity_poly.type
_entity_poly.pdbx_seq_one_letter_code
_entity_poly.pdbx_strand_id
1 'polypeptide(L)'
;VVLGTYHNERNHPTGNANIRFTQISKETKEYIAGLLRMKVAPEHILRLLHHGTYDHDGDGASVAARNEFIQLRDIRRIEKQIEAESVRLHPDDGES
;
A
#
# COMPACT_ATOMS: atom_id res chain seq x y z
N VAL A 1 -7.58 -38.34 28.41
CA VAL A 1 -8.56 -37.93 27.37
C VAL A 1 -7.84 -36.96 26.44
N VAL A 2 -7.57 -37.36 25.20
CA VAL A 2 -6.96 -36.45 24.22
C VAL A 2 -8.09 -35.63 23.59
N LEU A 3 -8.08 -34.33 23.87
CA LEU A 3 -9.06 -33.36 23.39
C LEU A 3 -8.67 -32.92 21.96
N GLY A 4 -9.50 -33.25 20.97
CA GLY A 4 -9.55 -32.57 19.67
C GLY A 4 -8.50 -32.99 18.63
N THR A 5 -8.97 -33.57 17.52
CA THR A 5 -8.22 -33.62 16.26
C THR A 5 -8.31 -32.25 15.58
N TYR A 6 -7.19 -31.52 15.53
CA TYR A 6 -7.11 -30.26 14.79
C TYR A 6 -7.06 -30.54 13.29
N HIS A 7 -8.08 -30.11 12.55
CA HIS A 7 -8.02 -30.09 11.08
C HIS A 7 -7.32 -28.81 10.61
N ASN A 8 -6.21 -28.99 9.88
CA ASN A 8 -5.41 -27.91 9.30
C ASN A 8 -5.96 -27.49 7.93
N GLU A 9 -7.27 -27.28 7.84
CA GLU A 9 -7.89 -26.73 6.64
C GLU A 9 -7.83 -25.20 6.72
N ARG A 10 -6.99 -24.58 5.88
CA ARG A 10 -6.91 -23.12 5.78
C ARG A 10 -7.86 -22.63 4.71
N ASN A 11 -8.72 -21.69 5.09
CA ASN A 11 -9.65 -20.99 4.20
C ASN A 11 -9.01 -19.86 3.40
N HIS A 12 -7.70 -19.63 3.54
CA HIS A 12 -6.99 -18.59 2.81
C HIS A 12 -5.55 -19.02 2.48
N PRO A 13 -5.02 -18.62 1.31
CA PRO A 13 -3.63 -18.87 0.97
C PRO A 13 -2.70 -18.03 1.86
N THR A 14 -1.58 -18.61 2.27
CA THR A 14 -0.50 -17.92 3.00
C THR A 14 0.76 -17.79 2.14
N GLY A 15 1.62 -16.82 2.42
CA GLY A 15 2.86 -16.60 1.66
C GLY A 15 2.63 -15.76 0.40
N ASN A 16 3.32 -16.11 -0.70
CA ASN A 16 3.35 -15.31 -1.93
C ASN A 16 1.95 -15.09 -2.55
N ALA A 17 1.07 -16.09 -2.44
CA ALA A 17 -0.31 -16.00 -2.91
C ALA A 17 -1.16 -14.97 -2.13
N ASN A 18 -0.75 -14.59 -0.90
CA ASN A 18 -1.42 -13.56 -0.10
C ASN A 18 -0.90 -12.13 -0.38
N ILE A 19 0.20 -11.99 -1.12
CA ILE A 19 0.84 -10.69 -1.34
C ILE A 19 -0.11 -9.72 -2.07
N ARG A 20 -0.92 -10.22 -3.00
CA ARG A 20 -1.91 -9.42 -3.74
C ARG A 20 -2.97 -8.76 -2.83
N PHE A 21 -3.26 -9.39 -1.70
CA PHE A 21 -4.27 -8.93 -0.73
C PHE A 21 -3.66 -8.09 0.40
N THR A 22 -2.34 -8.14 0.60
CA THR A 22 -1.68 -7.52 1.75
C THR A 22 -0.73 -6.37 1.37
N GLN A 23 -0.14 -6.42 0.18
CA GLN A 23 0.84 -5.43 -0.28
C GLN A 23 0.22 -4.52 -1.36
N ILE A 24 0.45 -3.21 -1.20
CA ILE A 24 0.16 -2.23 -2.25
C ILE A 24 1.13 -2.47 -3.41
N SER A 25 0.63 -2.51 -4.64
CA SER A 25 1.45 -2.73 -5.82
C SER A 25 2.56 -1.68 -5.94
N LYS A 26 3.68 -2.07 -6.56
CA LYS A 26 4.82 -1.18 -6.73
C LYS A 26 4.44 0.06 -7.56
N GLU A 27 3.68 -0.13 -8.62
CA GLU A 27 3.17 0.93 -9.49
C GLU A 27 2.36 1.98 -8.70
N THR A 28 1.41 1.54 -7.85
CA THR A 28 0.61 2.47 -7.04
C THR A 28 1.46 3.21 -6.01
N LYS A 29 2.49 2.57 -5.44
CA LYS A 29 3.43 3.24 -4.55
C LYS A 29 4.24 4.31 -5.27
N GLU A 30 4.72 4.03 -6.48
CA GLU A 30 5.47 4.99 -7.30
C GLU A 30 4.60 6.19 -7.70
N TYR A 31 3.34 5.94 -8.05
CA TYR A 31 2.37 7.00 -8.32
C TYR A 31 2.13 7.89 -7.10
N ILE A 32 1.88 7.31 -5.93
CA ILE A 32 1.75 8.06 -4.67
C ILE A 32 3.02 8.84 -4.35
N ALA A 33 4.20 8.22 -4.51
CA ALA A 33 5.48 8.87 -4.29
C ALA A 33 5.70 10.07 -5.22
N GLY A 34 5.28 9.97 -6.48
CA GLY A 34 5.30 11.08 -7.43
C GLY A 34 4.45 12.26 -6.97
N LEU A 35 3.22 12.00 -6.53
CA LEU A 35 2.31 13.03 -5.99
C LEU A 35 2.87 13.68 -4.71
N LEU A 36 3.44 12.88 -3.81
CA LEU A 36 4.07 13.38 -2.58
C LEU A 36 5.29 14.27 -2.88
N ARG A 37 6.12 13.90 -3.87
CA ARG A 37 7.25 14.73 -4.32
C ARG A 37 6.79 16.07 -4.91
N MET A 38 5.63 16.10 -5.56
CA MET A 38 4.99 17.33 -6.04
C MET A 38 4.29 18.13 -4.92
N LYS A 39 4.44 17.73 -3.64
CA LYS A 39 3.83 18.36 -2.47
C LYS A 39 2.30 18.37 -2.48
N VAL A 40 1.68 17.39 -3.13
CA VAL A 40 0.23 17.21 -3.07
C VAL A 40 -0.15 16.68 -1.69
N ALA A 41 -1.17 17.28 -1.07
CA ALA A 41 -1.63 16.87 0.26
C ALA A 41 -2.10 15.39 0.28
N PRO A 42 -1.71 14.59 1.28
CA PRO A 42 -2.09 13.17 1.39
C PRO A 42 -3.61 12.89 1.29
N GLU A 43 -4.43 13.80 1.81
CA GLU A 43 -5.90 13.71 1.77
C GLU A 43 -6.45 13.88 0.35
N HIS A 44 -5.78 14.67 -0.47
CA HIS A 44 -6.13 14.87 -1.88
C HIS A 44 -5.72 13.65 -2.71
N ILE A 45 -4.53 13.08 -2.43
CA ILE A 45 -4.06 11.83 -3.03
C ILE A 45 -5.04 10.69 -2.75
N LEU A 46 -5.50 10.58 -1.50
CA LEU A 46 -6.49 9.57 -1.12
C LEU A 46 -7.78 9.74 -1.94
N ARG A 47 -8.31 10.97 -2.05
CA ARG A 47 -9.51 11.23 -2.86
C ARG A 47 -9.31 10.87 -4.33
N LEU A 48 -8.16 11.17 -4.93
CA LEU A 48 -7.82 10.81 -6.31
C LEU A 48 -7.82 9.31 -6.54
N LEU A 49 -7.18 8.56 -5.63
CA LEU A 49 -7.11 7.09 -5.72
C LEU A 49 -8.48 6.44 -5.63
N HIS A 50 -9.34 6.95 -4.73
CA HIS A 50 -10.69 6.43 -4.57
C HIS A 50 -11.60 6.85 -5.73
N HIS A 51 -11.51 8.09 -6.22
CA HIS A 51 -12.34 8.56 -7.35
C HIS A 51 -12.06 7.78 -8.65
N GLY A 52 -10.80 7.46 -8.93
CA GLY A 52 -10.43 6.66 -10.11
C GLY A 52 -10.93 5.21 -10.06
N THR A 53 -11.29 4.69 -8.87
CA THR A 53 -11.82 3.32 -8.72
C THR A 53 -13.34 3.22 -8.90
N TYR A 54 -14.09 4.32 -8.78
CA TYR A 54 -15.55 4.31 -8.92
C TYR A 54 -16.06 4.59 -10.33
N ASP A 55 -15.22 5.11 -11.24
CA ASP A 55 -15.61 5.44 -12.63
C ASP A 55 -15.44 4.28 -13.64
N HIS A 56 -15.11 3.06 -13.17
CA HIS A 56 -14.99 1.90 -14.05
C HIS A 56 -16.27 1.06 -14.03
N ASP A 57 -17.24 1.42 -14.89
CA ASP A 57 -18.38 0.59 -15.31
C ASP A 57 -17.92 -0.61 -16.17
N GLY A 58 -16.99 -1.40 -15.62
CA GLY A 58 -16.31 -2.50 -16.29
C GLY A 58 -16.61 -3.84 -15.61
N ASP A 59 -17.52 -4.57 -16.24
CA ASP A 59 -17.80 -6.01 -16.16
C ASP A 59 -16.69 -6.92 -15.53
N GLY A 60 -17.13 -7.83 -14.67
CA GLY A 60 -16.39 -9.02 -14.28
C GLY A 60 -15.57 -8.90 -12.98
N ALA A 61 -16.11 -9.48 -11.89
CA ALA A 61 -15.46 -9.85 -10.63
C ALA A 61 -13.92 -9.67 -10.57
N SER A 62 -13.46 -8.41 -10.45
CA SER A 62 -12.08 -8.10 -10.08
C SER A 62 -11.89 -8.55 -8.64
N VAL A 63 -10.97 -9.48 -8.42
CA VAL A 63 -10.58 -9.93 -7.09
C VAL A 63 -10.06 -8.71 -6.33
N ALA A 64 -10.85 -8.21 -5.38
CA ALA A 64 -10.61 -6.96 -4.66
C ALA A 64 -9.15 -6.87 -4.19
N ALA A 65 -8.38 -6.01 -4.86
CA ALA A 65 -6.94 -5.90 -4.63
C ALA A 65 -6.68 -4.97 -3.44
N ARG A 66 -5.55 -5.17 -2.73
CA ARG A 66 -5.16 -4.27 -1.62
C ARG A 66 -5.14 -2.78 -2.02
N ASN A 67 -4.93 -2.51 -3.30
CA ASN A 67 -4.90 -1.19 -3.93
C ASN A 67 -6.24 -0.44 -3.86
N GLU A 68 -7.37 -1.14 -3.81
CA GLU A 68 -8.70 -0.50 -3.68
C GLU A 68 -8.95 0.01 -2.25
N PHE A 69 -8.26 -0.57 -1.26
CA PHE A 69 -8.43 -0.24 0.16
C PHE A 69 -7.32 0.65 0.71
N ILE A 70 -6.65 1.44 -0.13
CA ILE A 70 -5.57 2.33 0.33
C ILE A 70 -6.14 3.31 1.35
N GLN A 71 -5.46 3.41 2.49
CA GLN A 71 -5.83 4.31 3.58
C GLN A 71 -4.79 5.42 3.75
N LEU A 72 -5.17 6.50 4.44
CA LEU A 72 -4.27 7.61 4.72
C LEU A 72 -2.97 7.18 5.44
N ARG A 73 -3.07 6.17 6.33
CA ARG A 73 -1.90 5.60 7.02
C ARG A 73 -0.86 5.02 6.04
N ASP A 74 -1.31 4.48 4.92
CA ASP A 74 -0.43 3.88 3.92
C ASP A 74 0.33 4.98 3.16
N ILE A 75 -0.38 6.06 2.81
CA ILE A 75 0.22 7.24 2.15
C ILE A 75 1.25 7.90 3.08
N ARG A 76 0.91 8.12 4.35
CA ARG A 76 1.83 8.68 5.35
C ARG A 76 3.06 7.79 5.60
N ARG A 77 2.90 6.47 5.47
CA ARG A 77 4.03 5.53 5.59
C ARG A 77 5.00 5.69 4.42
N ILE A 78 4.48 5.89 3.20
CA ILE A 78 5.30 6.15 2.01
C ILE A 78 6.00 7.51 2.15
N GLU A 79 5.28 8.54 2.59
CA GLU A 79 5.83 9.88 2.86
C GLU A 79 7.02 9.82 3.83
N LYS A 80 6.86 9.16 4.98
CA LYS A 80 7.94 8.94 5.94
C LYS A 80 9.12 8.16 5.37
N GLN A 81 8.86 7.20 4.49
CA GLN A 81 9.92 6.43 3.85
C GLN A 81 10.76 7.31 2.91
N ILE A 82 10.10 8.18 2.14
CA ILE A 82 10.76 9.14 1.26
C ILE A 82 11.58 10.16 2.07
N GLU A 83 11.01 10.66 3.17
CA GLU A 83 11.71 11.57 4.08
C GLU A 83 12.96 10.91 4.67
N ALA A 84 12.87 9.67 5.14
CA ALA A 84 14.00 8.93 5.66
C ALA A 84 15.11 8.67 4.62
N GLU A 85 14.74 8.44 3.36
CA GLU A 85 15.69 8.35 2.24
C GLU A 85 16.37 9.70 1.96
N SER A 86 15.64 10.81 2.04
CA SER A 86 16.16 12.16 1.85
C SER A 86 17.09 12.62 2.97
N VAL A 87 16.76 12.33 4.23
CA VAL A 87 17.59 12.69 5.40
C VAL A 87 18.93 11.95 5.33
N ARG A 88 18.94 10.69 4.91
CA ARG A 88 20.18 9.91 4.72
C ARG A 88 21.10 10.43 3.62
N LEU A 89 20.61 11.29 2.73
CA LEU A 89 21.36 11.83 1.59
C LEU A 89 21.82 13.29 1.82
N HIS A 90 21.63 13.86 3.02
CA HIS A 90 22.05 15.23 3.27
C HIS A 90 23.60 15.31 3.33
N PRO A 91 24.25 16.05 2.43
CA PRO A 91 25.71 16.14 2.39
C PRO A 91 26.30 16.89 3.60
N ASP A 92 25.50 17.65 4.35
CA ASP A 92 25.96 18.39 5.55
C ASP A 92 25.94 17.56 6.84
N ASP A 93 25.43 16.33 6.84
CA ASP A 93 25.42 15.45 8.04
C ASP A 93 26.78 14.76 8.29
N GLY A 94 27.86 15.32 7.74
CA GLY A 94 29.20 14.73 7.78
C GLY A 94 30.34 15.73 7.63
N GLU A 95 30.39 16.77 8.46
CA GLU A 95 31.67 17.34 8.90
C GLU A 95 31.64 17.56 10.43
N SER A 96 32.42 16.76 11.15
CA SER A 96 32.85 16.99 12.54
C SER A 96 34.36 17.06 12.57
#